data_AF-A0A7J7CF16-F1
#
_entry.id   AF-A0A7J7CF16-F1
#
_cell.length_a   1.000
_cell.length_b   1.000
_cell.length_c   1.000
_cell.angle_alpha   90.00
_cell.angle_beta   90.00
_cell.angle_gamma   90.00
#
_symmetry.space_group_name_H-M   'P 1'
#
loop_
_entity.id
_entity.type
_entity.pdbx_description
1 polymer ?
#
loop_
_entity_poly.entity_id
_entity_poly.type
_entity_poly.pdbx_seq_one_letter_code
_entity_poly.pdbx_strand_id
1 'polypeptide(L)' 'MYNKYINHDFKWTNFTLEEQAKVIVAPRSNNEMDASKLGKEFPDMLPIKDYLIKYVFEPNNNSYAGGAAE' A
#
# COMPACT_ATOMS: atom_id res chain seq x y z
N MET A 1 -2.24 7.10 0.59
CA MET A 1 -1.96 6.86 2.03
C MET A 1 -0.59 7.43 2.41
N TYR A 2 0.51 7.03 1.77
CA TYR A 2 1.85 7.55 2.10
C TYR A 2 1.93 9.10 2.17
N ASN A 3 1.47 9.82 1.15
CA ASN A 3 1.46 11.29 1.22
C ASN A 3 0.58 11.87 2.31
N LYS A 4 -0.50 11.17 2.66
CA LYS A 4 -1.45 11.67 3.65
C LYS A 4 -0.92 11.51 5.07
N TYR A 5 -0.14 10.47 5.32
CA TYR A 5 0.24 10.07 6.67
C TYR A 5 1.74 10.09 6.94
N ILE A 6 2.62 10.13 5.93
CA ILE A 6 4.08 10.00 6.14
C ILE A 6 4.83 11.20 5.59
N ASN A 7 4.66 11.52 4.31
CA ASN A 7 5.36 12.62 3.66
C ASN A 7 4.46 13.33 2.64
N HIS A 8 3.89 14.47 3.05
CA HIS A 8 2.96 15.26 2.23
C HIS A 8 3.52 15.72 0.88
N ASP A 9 4.84 15.88 0.79
CA ASP A 9 5.51 16.35 -0.42
C ASP A 9 5.96 15.23 -1.35
N PHE A 10 5.87 13.96 -0.92
CA PHE A 10 6.28 12.82 -1.73
C PHE A 10 5.54 12.80 -3.07
N LYS A 11 6.28 12.57 -4.17
CA LYS A 11 5.73 12.43 -5.52
C LYS A 11 6.14 11.07 -6.06
N TRP A 12 5.23 10.43 -6.78
CA TRP A 12 5.52 9.24 -7.55
C TRP A 12 4.95 9.40 -8.96
N THR A 13 5.54 8.67 -9.90
CA THR A 13 5.02 8.53 -11.25
C THR A 13 4.55 7.10 -11.45
N ASN A 14 3.49 6.92 -12.22
CA ASN A 14 3.01 5.60 -12.59
C ASN A 14 3.58 5.22 -13.95
N PHE A 15 3.86 3.95 -14.13
CA PHE A 15 4.12 3.40 -15.46
C PHE A 15 2.81 3.19 -16.21
N THR A 16 2.86 3.37 -17.53
CA THR A 16 1.93 2.75 -18.46
C THR A 16 2.18 1.23 -18.53
N LEU A 17 1.21 0.46 -19.02
CA LEU A 17 1.38 -0.99 -19.17
C LEU A 17 2.54 -1.34 -20.13
N GLU A 18 2.75 -0.55 -21.17
CA GLU A 18 3.85 -0.74 -22.13
C GLU A 18 5.22 -0.50 -21.49
N GLU A 19 5.35 0.54 -20.66
CA GLU A 19 6.58 0.80 -19.92
C GLU A 19 6.83 -0.29 -18.88
N GLN A 20 5.79 -0.70 -18.14
CA GLN A 20 5.89 -1.77 -17.16
C GLN A 20 6.36 -3.08 -17.81
N ALA A 21 5.84 -3.44 -18.98
CA ALA A 21 6.19 -4.64 -19.71
C ALA A 21 7.67 -4.71 -20.13
N LYS A 22 8.32 -3.56 -20.35
CA LYS A 22 9.75 -3.47 -20.70
C LYS A 22 10.67 -3.69 -19.49
N VAL A 23 10.19 -3.41 -18.27
CA VAL A 23 11.00 -3.42 -17.04
C VAL A 23 10.83 -4.72 -16.25
N ILE A 24 9.68 -5.39 -16.34
CA ILE A 24 9.44 -6.65 -15.64
C ILE A 24 10.08 -7.84 -16.37
N VAL A 25 10.88 -8.64 -15.66
CA VAL A 25 11.47 -9.88 -16.20
C VAL A 25 10.40 -10.94 -16.52
N ALA A 26 9.25 -10.87 -15.85
CA ALA A 26 8.10 -11.73 -16.09
C ALA A 26 6.79 -11.02 -15.66
N PRO A 27 5.63 -11.36 -16.25
CA PRO A 27 4.32 -10.87 -15.80
C PRO A 27 4.06 -11.13 -14.31
N ARG A 28 3.17 -10.33 -13.70
CA ARG A 28 2.75 -10.46 -12.29
C ARG A 28 1.28 -10.82 -12.21
N SER A 29 0.91 -11.62 -11.21
CA SER A 29 -0.50 -11.92 -10.95
C SER A 29 -1.15 -10.73 -10.28
N ASN A 30 -2.25 -10.25 -10.86
CA ASN A 30 -3.13 -9.26 -10.26
C ASN A 30 -4.48 -9.93 -10.08
N ASN A 31 -4.85 -10.21 -8.84
CA ASN A 31 -6.08 -10.91 -8.49
C ASN A 31 -6.70 -10.27 -7.24
N GLU A 32 -8.00 -10.47 -7.09
CA GLU A 32 -8.74 -10.20 -5.87
C GLU A 32 -9.16 -11.57 -5.30
N MET A 33 -8.89 -11.79 -4.01
CA MET A 33 -9.25 -13.03 -3.34
C MET A 33 -10.53 -12.85 -2.54
N ASP A 34 -11.46 -13.80 -2.67
CA ASP A 34 -12.65 -13.83 -1.82
C ASP A 34 -12.25 -14.14 -0.36
N ALA A 35 -12.48 -13.17 0.52
CA ALA A 35 -12.22 -13.29 1.94
C ALA A 35 -13.43 -13.78 2.74
N SER A 36 -14.54 -14.16 2.11
CA SER A 36 -15.81 -14.49 2.77
C SER A 36 -15.69 -15.60 3.83
N LYS A 37 -14.91 -16.66 3.55
CA LYS A 37 -14.65 -17.73 4.52
C LYS A 37 -13.90 -17.21 5.73
N LEU A 38 -12.84 -16.42 5.52
CA LEU A 38 -12.02 -15.88 6.60
C LEU A 38 -12.78 -14.85 7.43
N GLY A 39 -13.54 -13.95 6.78
CA GLY A 39 -14.36 -12.94 7.47
C GLY A 39 -15.49 -13.52 8.31
N LYS A 40 -16.01 -14.72 7.98
CA LYS A 40 -16.98 -15.42 8.82
C LYS A 40 -16.34 -15.96 10.11
N GLU A 41 -15.13 -16.50 10.02
CA GLU A 41 -14.40 -17.03 11.18
C GLU A 41 -13.78 -15.93 12.05
N PHE A 42 -13.47 -14.77 11.45
CA PHE A 42 -12.86 -13.63 12.12
C PHE A 42 -13.67 -12.34 11.84
N PRO A 43 -14.78 -12.11 12.57
CA PRO A 43 -15.68 -10.98 12.32
C PRO A 43 -15.03 -9.60 12.49
N ASP A 44 -14.00 -9.52 13.33
CA ASP A 44 -13.24 -8.29 13.59
C ASP A 44 -12.15 -8.02 12.54
N MET A 45 -12.02 -8.89 11.52
CA MET A 45 -11.06 -8.71 10.44
C MET A 45 -11.37 -7.42 9.67
N LEU A 46 -10.40 -6.51 9.66
CA LEU A 46 -10.55 -5.23 8.99
C LEU A 46 -10.28 -5.33 7.48
N PRO A 47 -10.98 -4.55 6.64
CA PRO A 47 -10.58 -4.32 5.26
C PRO A 47 -9.13 -3.81 5.19
N ILE A 48 -8.40 -4.21 4.14
CA ILE A 48 -6.96 -3.91 4.02
C ILE A 48 -6.64 -2.41 4.16
N LYS A 49 -7.51 -1.52 3.65
CA LYS A 49 -7.28 -0.07 3.74
C LYS A 49 -7.33 0.43 5.18
N ASP A 50 -8.30 -0.04 5.95
CA ASP A 50 -8.51 0.38 7.34
C ASP A 50 -7.44 -0.22 8.25
N TYR A 51 -7.08 -1.49 8.00
CA TYR A 51 -5.97 -2.15 8.66
C TYR A 51 -4.65 -1.38 8.46
N LEU A 52 -4.33 -1.03 7.21
CA LEU A 52 -3.13 -0.26 6.89
C LEU A 52 -3.14 1.11 7.56
N ILE A 53 -4.28 1.81 7.60
CA ILE A 53 -4.37 3.10 8.29
C ILE A 53 -4.08 2.92 9.78
N LYS A 54 -4.83 2.05 10.45
CA LYS A 54 -4.79 1.87 11.91
C LYS A 54 -3.45 1.35 12.42
N TYR A 55 -2.88 0.34 11.76
CA TYR A 55 -1.73 -0.38 12.28
C TYR A 55 -0.40 -0.03 11.59
N VAL A 56 -0.42 0.65 10.44
CA VAL A 56 0.80 1.05 9.73
C VAL A 56 0.94 2.56 9.66
N PHE A 57 -0.04 3.28 9.12
CA PHE A 57 0.12 4.71 8.85
C PHE A 57 -0.06 5.59 10.09
N GLU A 58 -1.07 5.35 10.92
CA GLU A 58 -1.29 6.14 12.15
C GLU A 58 -0.12 6.03 13.14
N PRO A 59 0.43 4.83 13.43
CA PRO A 59 1.60 4.73 14.32
C PRO A 59 2.85 5.41 13.78
N ASN A 60 2.95 5.57 12.45
CA ASN A 60 4.10 6.18 11.78
C ASN A 60 3.85 7.63 11.36
N ASN A 61 2.74 8.25 11.78
CA ASN A 61 2.29 9.53 11.24
C ASN A 61 3.27 10.71 11.48
N ASN A 62 4.20 10.56 12.42
CA ASN A 62 5.23 11.54 12.76
C ASN A 62 6.65 10.94 12.77
N SER A 63 6.86 9.71 12.29
CA SER A 63 8.17 9.08 12.30
C SER A 63 9.09 9.57 11.18
N TYR A 64 8.55 10.31 10.20
CA TYR A 64 9.32 10.89 9.11
C TYR A 64 9.98 12.23 9.52
N ALA A 65 10.93 12.18 10.44
CA ALA A 65 11.87 13.28 10.67
C ALA A 65 13.02 13.18 9.66
N GLY A 66 12.75 13.55 8.40
CA GLY A 66 13.79 13.84 7.39
C GLY A 66 14.93 12.82 7.28
N GLY A 67 14.66 11.62 6.79
CA GLY A 67 15.71 10.80 6.18
C GLY A 67 16.06 11.43 4.83
N ALA A 68 17.26 12.01 4.74
CA ALA A 68 17.82 12.58 3.52
C ALA A 68 17.60 11.64 2.34
N ALA A 69 17.06 12.18 1.24
CA ALA A 69 17.14 11.52 -0.05
C ALA A 69 18.62 11.52 -0.46
N GLU A 70 19.25 10.34 -0.44
CA GLU A 70 20.42 10.02 -1.26
C GLU A 70 19.95 9.39 -2.57
#